data_AF-A0A521TBR5-F1
#
_entry.id   AF-A0A521TBR5-F1
#
_cell.length_a   1.000
_cell.length_b   1.000
_cell.length_c   1.000
_cell.angle_alpha   90.00
_cell.angle_beta   90.00
_cell.angle_gamma   90.00
#
_symmetry.space_group_name_H-M   'P 1'
#
loop_
_entity.id
_entity.type
_entity.pdbx_description
1 polymer ?
#
loop_
_entity_poly.entity_id
_entity_poly.type
_entity_poly.pdbx_seq_one_letter_code
_entity_poly.pdbx_strand_id
1 'polypeptide(L)'
;MDEKCFQKYLQLIEPGIQNMIRNYFGGWSSIESSITQIIMRENKVYKTHTSIIFDKNDDRTKFSDLVDLEKYKKFEKFNFKKKLDILFENKIIGTNTHQLLDHLRLKRNSKIHGTEAYFTDEDREWFEIGYSVIHTIYFASSDKLDPVIKNRMCESAENTAALILKKIT
;
A
#
# COMPACT_ATOMS: atom_id res chain seq x y z
N MET A 1 9.89 -0.76 40.04
CA MET A 1 10.62 -0.90 38.77
C MET A 1 11.74 0.12 38.82
N ASP A 2 13.00 -0.30 38.69
CA ASP A 2 14.15 0.61 38.76
C ASP A 2 14.12 1.57 37.56
N GLU A 3 14.31 2.87 37.80
CA GLU A 3 14.12 3.94 36.82
C GLU A 3 15.12 3.84 35.66
N LYS A 4 16.32 3.32 35.93
CA LYS A 4 17.29 2.94 34.87
C LYS A 4 16.77 1.83 33.95
N CYS A 5 16.04 0.86 34.50
CA CYS A 5 15.46 -0.22 33.70
C CYS A 5 14.30 0.28 32.85
N PHE A 6 13.47 1.19 33.38
CA PHE A 6 12.39 1.80 32.62
C PHE A 6 12.89 2.68 31.47
N GLN A 7 13.94 3.49 31.69
CA GLN A 7 14.56 4.28 30.61
C GLN A 7 15.17 3.40 29.51
N LYS A 8 15.84 2.30 29.86
CA LYS A 8 16.35 1.33 28.86
C LYS A 8 15.21 0.68 28.06
N TYR A 9 14.09 0.38 28.71
CA TYR A 9 12.91 -0.12 28.02
C TYR A 9 12.40 0.89 26.98
N LEU A 10 12.17 2.14 27.38
CA LEU A 10 11.68 3.19 26.47
C LEU A 10 12.62 3.50 25.30
N GLN A 11 13.94 3.44 25.53
CA GLN A 11 14.93 3.85 24.52
C GLN A 11 15.35 2.72 23.57
N LEU A 12 15.31 1.46 24.02
CA LEU A 12 15.87 0.33 23.25
C LEU A 12 14.84 -0.74 22.94
N ILE A 13 14.01 -1.10 23.92
CA ILE A 13 13.09 -2.25 23.80
C ILE A 13 11.79 -1.83 23.13
N GLU A 14 11.15 -0.77 23.61
CA GLU A 14 9.89 -0.27 23.08
C GLU A 14 9.98 0.11 21.59
N PRO A 15 11.00 0.86 21.12
CA PRO A 15 11.15 1.14 19.70
C PRO A 15 11.35 -0.13 18.86
N GLY A 16 12.07 -1.12 19.41
CA GLY A 16 12.24 -2.43 18.79
C GLY A 16 10.92 -3.19 18.64
N ILE A 17 10.11 -3.23 19.70
CA ILE A 17 8.77 -3.83 19.69
C ILE A 17 7.85 -3.09 18.72
N GLN A 18 7.82 -1.75 18.77
CA GLN A 18 7.02 -0.94 17.86
C GLN A 18 7.44 -1.15 16.40
N ASN A 19 8.73 -1.27 16.12
CA ASN A 19 9.24 -1.57 14.78
C ASN A 19 8.88 -2.99 14.33
N MET A 20 8.98 -3.99 15.22
CA MET A 20 8.53 -5.35 14.93
C MET A 20 7.04 -5.38 14.59
N ILE A 21 6.20 -4.68 15.36
CA ILE A 21 4.75 -4.59 15.11
C ILE A 21 4.46 -3.85 13.79
N ARG A 22 5.20 -2.77 13.49
CA ARG A 22 5.05 -2.05 12.20
C ARG A 22 5.45 -2.93 11.02
N ASN A 23 6.59 -3.61 11.10
CA ASN A 23 7.09 -4.49 10.05
C ASN A 23 6.21 -5.73 9.87
N TYR A 24 5.54 -6.17 10.93
CA TYR A 24 4.57 -7.27 10.87
C TYR A 24 3.42 -7.01 9.88
N PHE A 25 3.08 -5.74 9.65
CA PHE A 25 2.11 -5.28 8.66
C PHE A 25 2.75 -4.51 7.50
N GLY A 26 4.08 -4.52 7.38
CA GLY A 26 4.85 -3.67 6.48
C GLY A 26 4.41 -3.81 5.02
N GLY A 27 4.41 -5.03 4.48
CA GLY A 27 3.96 -5.30 3.12
C GLY A 27 2.52 -4.86 2.87
N TRP A 28 1.58 -5.17 3.77
CA TRP A 28 0.18 -4.74 3.64
C TRP A 28 0.04 -3.22 3.64
N SER A 29 0.61 -2.53 4.63
CA SER A 29 0.58 -1.06 4.69
C SER A 29 1.22 -0.41 3.45
N SER A 30 2.26 -1.05 2.90
CA SER A 30 2.93 -0.59 1.68
C SER A 30 2.06 -0.78 0.44
N ILE A 31 1.29 -1.88 0.36
CA ILE A 31 0.26 -2.08 -0.67
C ILE A 31 -0.80 -0.97 -0.56
N GLU A 32 -1.39 -0.76 0.62
CA GLU A 32 -2.45 0.26 0.81
C GLU A 32 -1.96 1.67 0.44
N SER A 33 -0.73 2.00 0.85
CA SER A 33 -0.08 3.26 0.52
C SER A 33 0.11 3.41 -0.99
N SER A 34 0.67 2.39 -1.66
CA SER A 34 0.94 2.43 -3.10
C SER A 34 -0.34 2.59 -3.91
N ILE A 35 -1.39 1.83 -3.60
CA ILE A 35 -2.70 1.93 -4.25
C ILE A 35 -3.30 3.33 -4.06
N THR A 36 -3.26 3.84 -2.83
CA THR A 36 -3.80 5.18 -2.55
C THR A 36 -3.07 6.24 -3.35
N GLN A 37 -1.74 6.14 -3.44
CA GLN A 37 -0.92 7.09 -4.20
C GLN A 37 -1.16 7.00 -5.70
N ILE A 38 -1.31 5.79 -6.28
CA ILE A 38 -1.66 5.60 -7.69
C ILE A 38 -2.98 6.31 -8.00
N ILE A 39 -4.03 6.05 -7.20
CA ILE A 39 -5.34 6.67 -7.39
C ILE A 39 -5.24 8.19 -7.30
N MET A 40 -4.53 8.69 -6.29
CA MET A 40 -4.34 10.13 -6.10
C MET A 40 -3.62 10.77 -7.29
N ARG A 41 -2.60 10.11 -7.84
CA ARG A 41 -1.86 10.59 -9.03
C ARG A 41 -2.75 10.61 -10.27
N GLU A 42 -3.39 9.48 -10.59
CA GLU A 42 -4.25 9.34 -11.77
C GLU A 42 -5.47 10.28 -11.71
N ASN A 43 -5.90 10.71 -10.51
CA ASN A 43 -6.97 11.69 -10.31
C ASN A 43 -6.49 13.13 -10.11
N LYS A 44 -5.19 13.42 -10.36
CA LYS A 44 -4.57 14.76 -10.25
C LYS A 44 -4.78 15.42 -8.88
N VAL A 45 -4.68 14.62 -7.81
CA VAL A 45 -4.72 15.12 -6.43
C VAL A 45 -3.45 15.90 -6.11
N TYR A 46 -2.29 15.39 -6.56
CA TYR A 46 -1.04 16.11 -6.47
C TYR A 46 -0.93 17.12 -7.62
N LYS A 47 -0.67 18.38 -7.28
CA LYS A 47 -0.41 19.46 -8.25
C LYS A 47 1.03 19.43 -8.76
N THR A 48 1.89 18.65 -8.12
CA THR A 48 3.29 18.44 -8.50
C THR A 48 3.55 16.97 -8.82
N HIS A 49 4.75 16.67 -9.33
CA HIS A 49 5.14 15.29 -9.65
C HIS A 49 5.41 14.45 -8.39
N THR A 50 5.68 15.10 -7.27
CA THR A 50 6.04 14.47 -6.00
C THR A 50 4.77 14.15 -5.22
N SER A 51 4.64 12.90 -4.77
CA SER A 51 3.59 12.50 -3.84
C SER A 51 3.83 13.19 -2.49
N ILE A 52 2.77 13.68 -1.86
CA ILE A 52 2.82 14.24 -0.50
C ILE A 52 2.07 13.31 0.43
N ILE A 53 2.75 12.87 1.48
CA ILE A 53 2.20 12.02 2.54
C ILE A 53 2.02 12.90 3.77
N PHE A 54 0.82 12.91 4.33
CA PHE A 54 0.53 13.61 5.58
C PHE A 54 0.62 12.66 6.76
N ASP A 55 1.39 13.02 7.77
CA ASP A 55 1.31 12.41 9.09
C ASP A 55 0.13 12.97 9.90
N LYS A 56 -0.24 12.27 10.99
CA LYS A 56 -1.39 12.65 11.84
C LYS A 56 -1.29 14.07 12.41
N ASN A 57 -0.08 14.58 12.61
CA ASN A 57 0.19 15.87 13.23
C ASN A 57 0.49 16.98 12.21
N ASP A 58 0.45 16.67 10.91
CA ASP A 58 0.75 17.66 9.89
C ASP A 58 -0.39 18.66 9.73
N ASP A 59 -0.01 19.95 9.69
CA ASP A 59 -0.90 21.00 9.25
C ASP A 59 -1.05 20.93 7.72
N ARG A 60 -2.07 20.18 7.29
CA ARG A 60 -2.37 19.93 5.87
C ARG A 60 -2.66 21.21 5.08
N THR A 61 -3.06 22.30 5.75
CA THR A 61 -3.38 23.57 5.06
C THR A 61 -2.15 24.20 4.41
N LYS A 62 -0.95 23.96 4.96
CA LYS A 62 0.32 24.44 4.39
C LYS A 62 0.65 23.86 3.01
N PHE A 63 -0.03 22.77 2.63
CA PHE A 63 0.22 22.06 1.38
C PHE A 63 -0.91 22.26 0.36
N SER A 64 -1.84 23.21 0.60
CA SER A 64 -2.95 23.51 -0.33
C SER A 64 -2.49 23.85 -1.74
N ASP A 65 -1.30 24.42 -1.88
CA ASP A 65 -0.72 24.80 -3.17
C ASP A 65 -0.11 23.60 -3.91
N LEU A 66 0.14 22.50 -3.21
CA LEU A 66 0.76 21.29 -3.74
C LEU A 66 -0.23 20.12 -3.86
N VAL A 67 -1.34 20.15 -3.11
CA VAL A 67 -2.33 19.08 -3.05
C VAL A 67 -3.74 19.65 -3.11
N ASP A 68 -4.60 19.05 -3.93
CA ASP A 68 -6.05 19.21 -3.83
C ASP A 68 -6.54 18.52 -2.54
N LEU A 69 -6.65 19.28 -1.45
CA LEU A 69 -6.97 18.77 -0.12
C LEU A 69 -8.36 18.14 -0.04
N GLU A 70 -9.31 18.59 -0.86
CA GLU A 70 -10.66 18.04 -0.90
C GLU A 70 -10.64 16.64 -1.51
N LYS A 71 -10.01 16.50 -2.68
CA LYS A 71 -9.85 15.18 -3.31
C LYS A 71 -8.97 14.26 -2.47
N TYR A 72 -7.92 14.78 -1.84
CA TYR A 72 -7.06 13.99 -0.95
C TYR A 72 -7.90 13.35 0.16
N LYS A 73 -8.67 14.16 0.90
CA LYS A 73 -9.55 13.67 1.99
C LYS A 73 -10.59 12.67 1.48
N LYS A 74 -11.09 12.85 0.25
CA LYS A 74 -12.03 11.92 -0.38
C LYS A 74 -11.39 10.55 -0.61
N PHE A 75 -10.23 10.49 -1.25
CA PHE A 75 -9.58 9.22 -1.60
C PHE A 75 -8.91 8.53 -0.41
N GLU A 76 -8.41 9.28 0.58
CA GLU A 76 -7.86 8.75 1.83
C GLU A 76 -8.90 7.88 2.56
N LYS A 77 -10.17 8.34 2.61
CA LYS A 77 -11.29 7.67 3.28
C LYS A 77 -11.85 6.45 2.55
N PHE A 78 -11.47 6.21 1.30
CA PHE A 78 -11.98 5.03 0.59
C PHE A 78 -11.40 3.76 1.22
N ASN A 79 -12.26 2.77 1.43
CA ASN A 79 -11.80 1.45 1.83
C ASN A 79 -10.96 0.81 0.71
N PHE A 80 -10.17 -0.20 1.07
CA PHE A 80 -9.24 -0.83 0.15
C PHE A 80 -9.92 -1.44 -1.09
N LYS A 81 -11.08 -2.08 -0.91
CA LYS A 81 -11.84 -2.70 -2.02
C LYS A 81 -12.26 -1.66 -3.05
N LYS A 82 -12.84 -0.54 -2.61
CA LYS A 82 -13.22 0.57 -3.48
C LYS A 82 -12.02 1.16 -4.23
N LYS A 83 -10.87 1.25 -3.56
CA LYS A 83 -9.62 1.70 -4.19
C LYS A 83 -9.18 0.73 -5.30
N LEU A 84 -9.19 -0.58 -5.03
CA LEU A 84 -8.89 -1.60 -6.04
C LEU A 84 -9.84 -1.55 -7.23
N ASP A 85 -11.14 -1.42 -6.98
CA ASP A 85 -12.15 -1.42 -8.04
C ASP A 85 -11.98 -0.19 -8.95
N ILE A 86 -11.68 0.99 -8.39
CA ILE A 86 -11.33 2.19 -9.18
C ILE A 86 -10.13 1.94 -10.11
N LEU A 87 -9.07 1.31 -9.60
CA LEU A 87 -7.89 1.02 -10.41
C LEU A 87 -8.21 0.06 -11.57
N PHE A 88 -9.07 -0.93 -11.31
CA PHE A 88 -9.47 -1.91 -12.32
C PHE A 88 -10.42 -1.32 -13.37
N GLU A 89 -11.45 -0.59 -12.94
CA GLU A 89 -12.41 0.09 -13.81
C GLU A 89 -11.73 1.09 -14.75
N ASN A 90 -10.71 1.80 -14.25
CA ASN A 90 -9.91 2.73 -15.05
C ASN A 90 -8.80 2.05 -15.88
N LYS A 91 -8.73 0.71 -15.89
CA LYS A 91 -7.72 -0.07 -16.61
C LYS A 91 -6.27 0.26 -16.23
N ILE A 92 -6.05 0.71 -14.99
CA ILE A 92 -4.71 0.97 -14.46
C ILE A 92 -4.05 -0.35 -14.03
N ILE A 93 -4.84 -1.28 -13.50
CA ILE A 93 -4.42 -2.65 -13.20
C ILE A 93 -5.20 -3.66 -14.04
N GLY A 94 -4.57 -4.78 -14.36
CA GLY A 94 -5.21 -5.89 -15.05
C GLY A 94 -6.01 -6.81 -14.13
N THR A 95 -6.66 -7.80 -14.73
CA THR A 95 -7.56 -8.74 -14.04
C THR A 95 -6.84 -9.57 -12.98
N ASN A 96 -5.66 -10.12 -13.30
CA ASN A 96 -4.90 -10.95 -12.37
C ASN A 96 -4.37 -10.11 -11.21
N THR A 97 -3.90 -8.89 -11.48
CA THR A 97 -3.48 -7.97 -10.42
C THR A 97 -4.64 -7.64 -9.47
N HIS A 98 -5.82 -7.33 -10.02
CA HIS A 98 -7.02 -7.07 -9.22
C HIS A 98 -7.40 -8.28 -8.35
N GLN A 99 -7.46 -9.47 -8.95
CA GLN A 99 -7.79 -10.71 -8.26
C GLN A 99 -6.79 -11.06 -7.14
N LEU A 100 -5.48 -10.90 -7.41
CA LEU A 100 -4.44 -11.12 -6.41
C LEU A 100 -4.62 -10.19 -5.21
N LEU A 101 -4.76 -8.89 -5.46
CA LEU A 101 -4.88 -7.91 -4.39
C LEU A 101 -6.20 -8.05 -3.61
N ASP A 102 -7.28 -8.47 -4.26
CA ASP A 102 -8.55 -8.76 -3.59
C ASP A 102 -8.46 -10.02 -2.72
N HIS A 103 -7.74 -11.05 -3.18
CA HIS A 103 -7.43 -12.24 -2.38
C HIS A 103 -6.63 -11.86 -1.13
N LEU A 104 -5.55 -11.09 -1.28
CA LEU A 104 -4.73 -10.62 -0.15
C LEU A 104 -5.55 -9.77 0.83
N ARG A 105 -6.45 -8.92 0.34
CA ARG A 105 -7.39 -8.15 1.17
C ARG A 105 -8.28 -9.07 1.99
N LEU A 106 -8.88 -10.08 1.37
CA LEU A 106 -9.75 -11.05 2.06
C LEU A 106 -8.97 -11.81 3.13
N LYS A 107 -7.76 -12.25 2.82
CA LYS A 107 -6.85 -12.93 3.76
C LYS A 107 -6.48 -12.02 4.94
N ARG A 108 -6.14 -10.76 4.70
CA ARG A 108 -5.89 -9.76 5.74
C ARG A 108 -7.10 -9.57 6.66
N ASN A 109 -8.29 -9.45 6.07
CA ASN A 109 -9.51 -9.25 6.85
C ASN A 109 -9.90 -10.48 7.67
N SER A 110 -9.73 -11.70 7.16
CA SER A 110 -10.04 -12.91 7.93
C SER A 110 -9.12 -13.08 9.13
N LYS A 111 -7.85 -12.66 9.02
CA LYS A 111 -6.86 -12.74 10.11
C LYS A 111 -7.01 -11.66 11.17
N ILE A 112 -7.31 -10.42 10.79
CA ILE A 112 -7.44 -9.30 11.75
C ILE A 112 -8.74 -9.36 12.53
N HIS A 113 -9.78 -9.96 11.94
CA HIS A 113 -11.08 -10.15 12.61
C HIS A 113 -11.27 -11.58 13.14
N GLY A 114 -10.27 -12.46 12.97
CA GLY A 114 -10.29 -13.84 13.42
C GLY A 114 -9.79 -14.02 14.85
N THR A 115 -10.10 -15.17 15.45
CA THR A 115 -9.62 -15.57 16.78
C THR A 115 -8.14 -15.96 16.80
N GLU A 116 -7.61 -16.43 15.67
CA GLU A 116 -6.18 -16.67 15.46
C GLU A 116 -5.53 -15.40 14.89
N ALA A 117 -5.17 -14.46 15.76
CA ALA A 117 -4.64 -13.15 15.40
C ALA A 117 -3.15 -13.16 15.00
N TYR A 118 -2.70 -14.21 14.30
CA TYR A 118 -1.33 -14.30 13.79
C TYR A 118 -1.29 -14.62 12.29
N PHE A 119 -0.53 -13.80 11.56
CA PHE A 119 -0.07 -14.05 10.21
C PHE A 119 1.12 -15.01 10.23
N THR A 120 1.05 -16.05 9.41
CA THR A 120 2.16 -16.98 9.17
C THR A 120 3.27 -16.28 8.36
N ASP A 121 4.46 -16.88 8.31
CA ASP A 121 5.52 -16.36 7.44
C ASP A 121 5.12 -16.42 5.95
N GLU A 122 4.35 -17.43 5.57
CA GLU A 122 3.74 -17.52 4.24
C GLU A 122 2.77 -16.36 3.96
N ASP A 123 1.91 -15.99 4.92
CA ASP A 123 1.01 -14.84 4.75
C ASP A 123 1.79 -13.54 4.51
N ARG A 124 2.92 -13.37 5.22
CA ARG A 124 3.79 -12.20 5.06
C ARG A 124 4.48 -12.21 3.70
N GLU A 125 4.99 -13.36 3.27
CA GLU A 125 5.58 -13.52 1.94
C GLU A 125 4.57 -13.11 0.85
N TRP A 126 3.32 -13.53 0.97
CA TRP A 126 2.27 -13.13 0.03
C TRP A 126 1.99 -11.62 0.03
N PHE A 127 2.05 -10.95 1.17
CA PHE A 127 1.95 -9.49 1.22
C PHE A 127 3.16 -8.78 0.61
N GLU A 128 4.38 -9.27 0.83
CA GLU A 128 5.59 -8.68 0.22
C GLU A 128 5.60 -8.87 -1.30
N ILE A 129 5.16 -10.04 -1.76
CA ILE A 129 4.99 -10.30 -3.19
C ILE A 129 3.90 -9.40 -3.79
N GLY A 130 2.76 -9.26 -3.11
CA GLY A 130 1.68 -8.35 -3.52
C GLY A 130 2.16 -6.89 -3.57
N TYR A 131 3.00 -6.50 -2.62
CA TYR A 131 3.65 -5.19 -2.61
C TYR A 131 4.54 -5.00 -3.84
N SER A 132 5.39 -5.97 -4.18
CA SER A 132 6.26 -5.90 -5.37
C SER A 132 5.46 -5.69 -6.67
N VAL A 133 4.34 -6.41 -6.83
CA VAL A 133 3.44 -6.27 -7.99
C VAL A 133 2.88 -4.85 -8.07
N ILE A 134 2.26 -4.36 -7.00
CA ILE A 134 1.62 -3.02 -7.04
C ILE A 134 2.65 -1.90 -7.06
N HIS A 135 3.83 -2.10 -6.50
CA HIS A 135 4.90 -1.10 -6.50
C HIS A 135 5.49 -0.93 -7.91
N THR A 136 5.55 -2.00 -8.70
CA THR A 136 5.89 -1.93 -10.13
C THR A 136 4.90 -1.04 -10.89
N ILE A 137 3.60 -1.21 -10.65
CA ILE A 137 2.55 -0.36 -11.25
C ILE A 137 2.63 1.08 -10.72
N TYR A 138 2.93 1.26 -9.43
CA TYR A 138 3.17 2.59 -8.86
C TYR A 138 4.29 3.33 -9.60
N PHE A 139 5.43 2.69 -9.84
CA PHE A 139 6.49 3.31 -10.64
C PHE A 139 6.04 3.60 -12.07
N ALA A 140 5.34 2.66 -12.70
CA ALA A 140 4.77 2.82 -14.04
C ALA A 140 3.79 4.00 -14.13
N SER A 141 3.11 4.35 -13.03
CA SER A 141 2.20 5.50 -12.95
C SER A 141 2.91 6.86 -12.88
N SER A 142 4.25 6.89 -12.75
CA SER A 142 4.99 8.15 -12.71
C SER A 142 4.96 8.89 -14.05
N ASP A 143 4.75 10.21 -14.00
CA ASP A 143 4.45 11.06 -15.18
C ASP A 143 5.60 11.19 -16.20
N LYS A 144 6.76 10.56 -15.95
CA LYS A 144 8.00 10.74 -16.73
C LYS A 144 8.46 9.49 -17.48
N LEU A 145 7.73 8.38 -17.38
CA LEU A 145 8.11 7.15 -18.08
C LEU A 145 7.60 7.15 -19.51
N ASP A 146 8.44 6.64 -20.41
CA ASP A 146 8.04 6.34 -21.78
C ASP A 146 6.84 5.36 -21.79
N PRO A 147 5.82 5.58 -22.64
CA PRO A 147 4.63 4.73 -22.69
C PRO A 147 4.92 3.25 -22.93
N VAL A 148 5.96 2.91 -23.70
CA VAL A 148 6.36 1.51 -23.95
C VAL A 148 6.94 0.89 -22.68
N ILE A 149 7.74 1.65 -21.92
CA ILE A 149 8.27 1.20 -20.62
C ILE A 149 7.13 1.01 -19.63
N LYS A 150 6.20 1.98 -19.54
CA LYS A 150 5.00 1.89 -18.68
C LYS A 150 4.21 0.62 -18.98
N ASN A 151 3.91 0.35 -20.25
CA ASN A 151 3.15 -0.83 -20.66
C ASN A 151 3.89 -2.13 -20.30
N ARG A 152 5.20 -2.23 -20.57
CA ARG A 152 6.01 -3.41 -20.18
C ARG A 152 6.01 -3.66 -18.68
N MET A 153 6.09 -2.60 -17.86
CA MET A 153 6.04 -2.74 -16.41
C MET A 153 4.68 -3.24 -15.94
N CYS A 154 3.59 -2.70 -16.49
CA CYS A 154 2.23 -3.16 -16.17
C CYS A 154 2.00 -4.62 -16.63
N GLU A 155 2.45 -4.99 -17.83
CA GLU A 155 2.38 -6.37 -18.33
C GLU A 155 3.19 -7.34 -17.46
N SER A 156 4.39 -6.93 -17.06
CA SER A 156 5.22 -7.72 -16.15
C SER A 156 4.52 -7.94 -14.81
N ALA A 157 3.96 -6.88 -14.22
CA ALA A 157 3.22 -6.97 -12.96
C ALA A 157 2.01 -7.91 -13.08
N GLU A 158 1.27 -7.81 -14.18
CA GLU A 158 0.11 -8.66 -14.46
C GLU A 158 0.49 -10.14 -14.63
N ASN A 159 1.57 -10.42 -15.37
CA ASN A 159 2.09 -11.79 -15.53
C ASN A 159 2.58 -12.38 -14.21
N THR A 160 3.29 -11.58 -13.40
CA THR A 160 3.71 -11.98 -12.06
C THR A 160 2.48 -12.29 -11.20
N ALA A 161 1.46 -11.42 -11.19
CA ALA A 161 0.23 -11.64 -10.45
C ALA A 161 -0.47 -12.95 -10.86
N ALA A 162 -0.54 -13.25 -12.16
CA ALA A 162 -1.12 -14.49 -12.66
C ALA A 162 -0.37 -15.74 -12.17
N LEU A 163 0.97 -15.69 -12.14
CA LEU A 163 1.79 -16.80 -11.63
C LEU A 163 1.59 -17.03 -10.14
N ILE A 164 1.45 -15.96 -9.36
CA ILE A 164 1.24 -16.03 -7.92
C ILE A 164 -0.15 -16.56 -7.60
N LEU A 165 -1.18 -16.04 -8.28
CA LEU A 165 -2.55 -16.51 -8.12
C LEU A 165 -2.65 -18.02 -8.25
N LYS A 166 -2.04 -18.60 -9.31
CA LYS A 166 -1.99 -20.05 -9.52
C LYS A 166 -1.34 -20.85 -8.38
N LYS A 167 -0.53 -20.23 -7.53
CA LYS A 167 0.10 -20.87 -6.38
C LYS A 167 -0.76 -20.78 -5.11
N ILE A 168 -1.57 -19.73 -4.99
CA ILE A 168 -2.32 -19.41 -3.77
C ILE A 168 -3.82 -19.74 -3.86
N THR A 169 -4.33 -20.02 -5.06
CA THR A 169 -5.70 -20.48 -5.34
C THR A 169 -5.68 -21.90 -5.87
#